data_AF-A0A351H8H7-F1
#
_entry.id   AF-A0A351H8H7-F1
#
_cell.length_a   1.000
_cell.length_b   1.000
_cell.length_c   1.000
_cell.angle_alpha   90.00
_cell.angle_beta   90.00
_cell.angle_gamma   90.00
#
_symmetry.space_group_name_H-M   'P 1'
#
loop_
_entity.id
_entity.type
_entity.pdbx_description
1 polymer ?
#
loop_
_entity_poly.entity_id
_entity_poly.type
_entity_poly.pdbx_seq_one_letter_code
_entity_poly.pdbx_strand_id
1 'polypeptide(L)'
;MSDAFKAIMGSDRVRDVKYVAGAAAPNWTAVQAAMNDLLTTEKVDYITLYFIAHGNTNLMNLGGTTFYASQLRSYILEHPNVKFCIIIESCHAGSWLDGLKSGGVIPANIEIIITTTTAAKSAYPDWDSAGGSSDHNPDDMYVEWSGDFLQKLSYYTSDAHWPEVTTYATSKSIDQLPALFYKCYKSIKGASPSTTSLTLTERSVAGSIQQPMIFTKWTP
;
A
#
# COMPACT_ATOMS: atom_id res chain seq x y z
N MET A 1 0.20 -11.18 -5.63
CA MET A 1 0.14 -10.14 -4.58
C MET A 1 -0.24 -10.75 -3.24
N SER A 2 -1.42 -11.35 -3.11
CA SER A 2 -1.87 -11.85 -1.81
C SER A 2 -1.07 -13.03 -1.29
N ASP A 3 -0.44 -13.83 -2.16
CA ASP A 3 0.41 -14.95 -1.74
C ASP A 3 1.64 -14.48 -0.94
N ALA A 4 2.21 -13.31 -1.28
CA ALA A 4 3.29 -12.72 -0.50
C ALA A 4 2.82 -12.34 0.90
N PHE A 5 1.62 -11.74 1.02
CA PHE A 5 1.02 -11.44 2.32
C PHE A 5 0.64 -12.70 3.10
N LYS A 6 0.12 -13.74 2.44
CA LYS A 6 -0.22 -15.02 3.07
C LYS A 6 1.01 -15.73 3.62
N ALA A 7 2.15 -15.64 2.92
CA ALA A 7 3.41 -16.19 3.39
C ALA A 7 3.90 -15.53 4.69
N ILE A 8 3.59 -14.24 4.88
CA ILE A 8 4.06 -13.45 6.04
C ILE A 8 3.05 -13.48 7.19
N MET A 9 1.76 -13.33 6.87
CA MET A 9 0.68 -13.13 7.84
C MET A 9 -0.08 -14.41 8.18
N GLY A 10 0.09 -15.48 7.40
CA GLY A 10 -0.74 -16.68 7.49
C GLY A 10 -1.90 -16.63 6.50
N SER A 11 -2.21 -17.77 5.88
CA SER A 11 -3.26 -17.85 4.84
C SER A 11 -4.66 -17.63 5.40
N ASP A 12 -4.88 -18.02 6.65
CA ASP A 12 -6.07 -17.80 7.47
C ASP A 12 -6.31 -16.32 7.81
N ARG A 13 -5.29 -15.47 7.72
CA ARG A 13 -5.35 -14.05 8.12
C ARG A 13 -5.32 -13.06 6.97
N VAL A 14 -5.44 -13.54 5.73
CA VAL A 14 -5.52 -12.69 4.53
C VAL A 14 -6.90 -12.85 3.89
N ARG A 15 -7.50 -11.73 3.46
CA ARG A 15 -8.77 -11.71 2.73
C ARG A 15 -8.57 -11.03 1.38
N ASP A 16 -8.77 -11.80 0.32
CA ASP A 16 -8.69 -11.31 -1.05
C ASP A 16 -10.04 -10.72 -1.49
N VAL A 17 -10.21 -9.41 -1.31
CA VAL A 17 -11.41 -8.70 -1.76
C VAL A 17 -11.24 -8.30 -3.22
N LYS A 18 -11.48 -9.26 -4.12
CA LYS A 18 -11.28 -9.09 -5.57
C LYS A 18 -12.53 -9.44 -6.37
N TYR A 19 -12.61 -8.89 -7.58
CA TYR A 19 -13.63 -9.28 -8.54
C TYR A 19 -13.43 -10.75 -8.94
N VAL A 20 -14.53 -11.49 -8.98
CA VAL A 20 -14.61 -12.86 -9.51
C VAL A 20 -15.66 -12.86 -10.60
N ALA A 21 -15.32 -13.39 -11.78
CA ALA A 21 -16.25 -13.44 -12.90
C ALA A 21 -17.56 -14.15 -12.50
N GLY A 22 -18.70 -13.50 -12.80
CA GLY A 22 -20.03 -14.00 -12.44
C GLY A 22 -20.49 -13.66 -11.01
N ALA A 23 -19.65 -13.01 -10.19
CA ALA A 23 -20.03 -12.49 -8.88
C ALA A 23 -20.26 -10.97 -8.90
N ALA A 24 -20.91 -10.45 -7.85
CA ALA A 24 -21.01 -9.02 -7.63
C ALA A 24 -19.60 -8.41 -7.45
N ALA A 25 -19.35 -7.26 -8.07
CA ALA A 25 -18.05 -6.60 -7.94
C ALA A 25 -17.87 -6.07 -6.51
N PRO A 26 -16.69 -6.30 -5.89
CA PRO A 26 -16.47 -5.92 -4.50
C PRO A 26 -16.48 -4.40 -4.35
N ASN A 27 -17.26 -3.93 -3.39
CA ASN A 27 -17.36 -2.52 -3.01
C ASN A 27 -16.85 -2.31 -1.57
N TRP A 28 -17.01 -1.10 -1.04
CA TRP A 28 -16.61 -0.79 0.33
C TRP A 28 -17.26 -1.72 1.39
N THR A 29 -18.52 -2.12 1.21
CA THR A 29 -19.18 -3.06 2.13
C THR A 29 -18.48 -4.42 2.15
N ALA A 30 -17.99 -4.91 1.01
CA ALA A 30 -17.21 -6.15 0.95
C ALA A 30 -15.87 -6.01 1.69
N VAL A 31 -15.21 -4.86 1.58
CA VAL A 31 -13.97 -4.56 2.32
C VAL A 31 -14.24 -4.53 3.83
N GLN A 32 -15.31 -3.86 4.27
CA GLN A 32 -15.72 -3.84 5.68
C GLN A 32 -16.04 -5.24 6.21
N ALA A 33 -16.76 -6.05 5.44
CA ALA A 33 -17.08 -7.42 5.82
C ALA A 33 -15.79 -8.25 6.00
N ALA A 34 -14.82 -8.13 5.10
CA ALA A 34 -13.53 -8.81 5.21
C ALA A 34 -12.72 -8.38 6.44
N MET A 35 -12.66 -7.06 6.73
CA MET A 35 -12.02 -6.57 7.96
C MET A 35 -12.74 -7.09 9.21
N ASN A 36 -14.07 -7.01 9.25
CA ASN A 36 -14.87 -7.49 10.38
C ASN A 36 -14.70 -9.00 10.62
N ASP A 37 -14.57 -9.80 9.57
CA ASP A 37 -14.29 -11.23 9.70
C ASP A 37 -12.91 -11.48 10.32
N LEU A 38 -11.86 -10.76 9.89
CA LEU A 38 -10.54 -10.86 10.52
C LEU A 38 -10.58 -10.46 12.01
N LEU A 39 -11.32 -9.40 12.35
CA LEU A 39 -11.45 -8.93 13.73
C LEU A 39 -12.25 -9.91 14.61
N THR A 40 -13.30 -10.52 14.06
CA THR A 40 -14.24 -11.34 14.84
C THR A 40 -13.92 -12.83 14.84
N THR A 41 -13.43 -13.38 13.72
CA THR A 41 -13.09 -14.80 13.57
C THR A 41 -11.65 -15.05 13.98
N GLU A 42 -10.71 -14.33 13.37
CA GLU A 42 -9.26 -14.53 13.61
C GLU A 42 -8.73 -13.73 14.81
N LYS A 43 -9.56 -12.85 15.38
CA LYS A 43 -9.23 -12.00 16.54
C LYS A 43 -7.96 -11.17 16.34
N VAL A 44 -7.71 -10.72 15.10
CA VAL A 44 -6.55 -9.85 14.84
C VAL A 44 -6.78 -8.46 15.45
N ASP A 45 -5.71 -7.86 15.94
CA ASP A 45 -5.67 -6.48 16.45
C ASP A 45 -4.75 -5.58 15.60
N TYR A 46 -4.27 -6.09 14.48
CA TYR A 46 -3.39 -5.40 13.55
C TYR A 46 -3.77 -5.73 12.10
N ILE A 47 -4.32 -4.75 11.38
CA ILE A 47 -4.77 -4.92 10.00
C ILE A 47 -3.83 -4.19 9.05
N THR A 48 -3.45 -4.86 7.96
CA THR A 48 -2.86 -4.20 6.78
C THR A 48 -3.90 -4.13 5.67
N LEU A 49 -4.11 -2.92 5.14
CA LEU A 49 -4.98 -2.68 3.99
C LEU A 49 -4.12 -2.31 2.79
N TYR A 50 -4.23 -3.08 1.72
CA TYR A 50 -3.60 -2.76 0.43
C TYR A 50 -4.68 -2.64 -0.63
N PHE A 51 -4.92 -1.41 -1.08
CA PHE A 51 -5.87 -1.10 -2.13
C PHE A 51 -5.16 -0.90 -3.46
N ILE A 52 -5.69 -1.55 -4.51
CA ILE A 52 -5.30 -1.31 -5.90
C ILE A 52 -6.57 -1.05 -6.69
N ALA A 53 -6.78 0.20 -7.07
CA ALA A 53 -8.00 0.62 -7.75
C ALA A 53 -7.77 1.91 -8.55
N HIS A 54 -8.64 2.16 -9.53
CA HIS A 54 -8.73 3.49 -10.11
C HIS A 54 -9.29 4.47 -9.08
N GLY A 55 -8.70 5.66 -9.01
CA GLY A 55 -9.18 6.67 -8.09
C GLY A 55 -8.88 8.08 -8.51
N ASN A 56 -9.20 8.99 -7.60
CA ASN A 56 -9.10 10.42 -7.75
C ASN A 56 -8.82 11.03 -6.37
N THR A 57 -8.86 12.36 -6.26
CA THR A 57 -8.60 13.08 -5.03
C THR A 57 -9.55 12.60 -3.91
N ASN A 58 -8.97 12.02 -2.85
CA ASN A 58 -9.65 11.50 -1.65
C ASN A 58 -10.66 10.36 -1.89
N LEU A 59 -10.60 9.67 -3.04
CA LEU A 59 -11.53 8.59 -3.36
C LEU A 59 -10.95 7.56 -4.34
N MET A 60 -11.57 6.39 -4.38
CA MET A 60 -11.34 5.37 -5.40
C MET A 60 -12.66 4.70 -5.79
N ASN A 61 -12.68 4.02 -6.94
CA ASN A 61 -13.82 3.21 -7.37
C ASN A 61 -13.60 1.75 -6.96
N LEU A 62 -14.53 1.21 -6.17
CA LEU A 62 -14.59 -0.20 -5.81
C LEU A 62 -15.90 -0.78 -6.32
N GLY A 63 -15.82 -1.71 -7.27
CA GLY A 63 -16.99 -2.44 -7.78
C GLY A 63 -18.08 -1.56 -8.37
N GLY A 64 -17.70 -0.44 -9.02
CA GLY A 64 -18.64 0.52 -9.59
C GLY A 64 -19.16 1.56 -8.59
N THR A 65 -18.75 1.49 -7.32
CA THR A 65 -19.14 2.45 -6.28
C THR A 65 -17.96 3.31 -5.83
N THR A 66 -18.24 4.55 -5.45
CA THR A 66 -17.21 5.44 -4.91
C THR A 66 -16.94 5.11 -3.44
N PHE A 67 -15.66 4.93 -3.12
CA PHE A 67 -15.15 4.77 -1.77
C PHE A 67 -14.27 5.97 -1.40
N TYR A 68 -14.64 6.67 -0.34
CA TYR A 68 -13.97 7.89 0.12
C TYR A 68 -12.99 7.61 1.27
N ALA A 69 -11.90 8.37 1.32
CA ALA A 69 -10.96 8.35 2.44
C ALA A 69 -11.64 8.62 3.80
N SER A 70 -12.69 9.44 3.82
CA SER A 70 -13.48 9.72 5.02
C SER A 70 -14.24 8.50 5.54
N GLN A 71 -14.69 7.59 4.66
CA GLN A 71 -15.34 6.34 5.08
C GLN A 71 -14.34 5.40 5.76
N LEU A 72 -13.13 5.28 5.20
CA LEU A 72 -12.05 4.52 5.83
C LEU A 72 -11.68 5.11 7.18
N ARG A 73 -11.56 6.44 7.24
CA ARG A 73 -11.27 7.18 8.46
C ARG A 73 -12.29 6.88 9.56
N SER A 74 -13.58 6.93 9.26
CA SER A 74 -14.65 6.64 10.22
C SER A 74 -14.52 5.21 10.77
N TYR A 75 -14.31 4.24 9.87
CA TYR A 75 -14.14 2.83 10.29
C TYR A 75 -12.93 2.63 11.20
N ILE A 76 -11.80 3.28 10.91
CA ILE A 76 -10.59 3.21 11.76
C ILE A 76 -10.85 3.79 13.15
N LEU A 77 -11.62 4.88 13.25
CA LEU A 77 -11.98 5.48 14.54
C LEU A 77 -12.94 4.63 15.37
N GLU A 78 -13.79 3.83 14.72
CA GLU A 78 -14.68 2.88 15.39
C GLU A 78 -13.91 1.71 16.03
N HIS A 79 -12.65 1.49 15.62
CA HIS A 79 -11.80 0.40 16.09
C HIS A 79 -10.51 0.92 16.75
N PRO A 80 -10.61 1.69 17.86
CA PRO A 80 -9.46 2.37 18.46
C PRO A 80 -8.38 1.41 19.01
N ASN A 81 -8.75 0.16 19.29
CA ASN A 81 -7.84 -0.88 19.79
C ASN A 81 -7.15 -1.68 18.68
N VAL A 82 -7.46 -1.39 17.40
CA VAL A 82 -6.87 -2.06 16.24
C VAL A 82 -5.86 -1.13 15.60
N LYS A 83 -4.64 -1.62 15.33
CA LYS A 83 -3.60 -0.91 14.58
C LYS A 83 -3.79 -1.11 13.07
N PHE A 84 -3.50 -0.08 12.29
CA PHE A 84 -3.65 -0.11 10.83
C PHE A 84 -2.36 0.28 10.09
N CYS A 85 -1.98 -0.53 9.11
CA CYS A 85 -1.04 -0.18 8.04
C CYS A 85 -1.83 -0.03 6.74
N ILE A 86 -1.60 1.03 5.96
CA ILE A 86 -2.38 1.33 4.75
C ILE A 86 -1.44 1.52 3.57
N ILE A 87 -1.73 0.87 2.44
CA ILE A 87 -1.02 1.00 1.17
C ILE A 87 -2.07 1.30 0.08
N ILE A 88 -1.90 2.42 -0.62
CA ILE A 88 -2.84 2.88 -1.67
C ILE A 88 -2.10 2.98 -3.01
N GLU A 89 -2.44 2.08 -3.93
CA GLU A 89 -2.08 2.14 -5.35
C GLU A 89 -3.28 2.67 -6.14
N SER A 90 -3.23 3.94 -6.51
CA SER A 90 -4.30 4.65 -7.24
C SER A 90 -3.77 5.95 -7.85
N CYS A 91 -4.43 6.45 -8.90
CA CYS A 91 -4.27 7.85 -9.28
C CYS A 91 -4.59 8.77 -8.10
N HIS A 92 -3.80 9.84 -7.95
CA HIS A 92 -3.91 10.82 -6.87
C HIS A 92 -3.80 10.21 -5.46
N ALA A 93 -3.13 9.06 -5.29
CA ALA A 93 -3.09 8.33 -4.03
C ALA A 93 -2.59 9.21 -2.86
N GLY A 94 -1.63 10.10 -3.09
CA GLY A 94 -1.11 11.00 -2.06
C GLY A 94 -2.17 11.90 -1.42
N SER A 95 -3.31 12.14 -2.08
CA SER A 95 -4.44 12.87 -1.48
C SER A 95 -5.03 12.14 -0.27
N TRP A 96 -4.95 10.80 -0.22
CA TRP A 96 -5.42 10.01 0.92
C TRP A 96 -4.74 10.36 2.24
N LEU A 97 -3.50 10.87 2.21
CA LEU A 97 -2.83 11.37 3.40
C LEU A 97 -3.58 12.54 4.05
N ASP A 98 -4.21 13.38 3.24
CA ASP A 98 -5.06 14.47 3.72
C ASP A 98 -6.51 14.02 3.91
N GLY A 99 -7.03 13.15 3.05
CA GLY A 99 -8.38 12.59 3.17
C GLY A 99 -8.61 11.76 4.45
N LEU A 100 -7.55 11.17 5.01
CA LEU A 100 -7.59 10.47 6.29
C LEU A 100 -7.43 11.40 7.50
N LYS A 101 -7.10 12.69 7.30
CA LYS A 101 -7.02 13.67 8.38
C LYS A 101 -8.39 14.26 8.69
N SER A 102 -8.59 14.66 9.94
CA SER A 102 -9.57 15.69 10.31
C SER A 102 -8.90 16.71 11.20
N GLY A 103 -9.06 18.00 10.92
CA GLY A 103 -8.35 19.06 11.64
C GLY A 103 -6.82 18.95 11.55
N GLY A 104 -6.30 18.36 10.46
CA GLY A 104 -4.87 18.11 10.28
C GLY A 104 -4.30 16.87 10.99
N VAL A 105 -5.13 16.11 11.70
CA VAL A 105 -4.69 14.96 12.53
C VAL A 105 -5.07 13.63 11.89
N ILE A 106 -4.10 12.74 11.73
CA ILE A 106 -4.28 11.34 11.33
C ILE A 106 -4.68 10.52 12.58
N PRO A 107 -5.62 9.56 12.48
CA PRO A 107 -5.94 8.64 13.57
C PRO A 107 -4.70 8.04 14.25
N ALA A 108 -4.67 8.07 15.58
CA ALA A 108 -3.52 7.61 16.36
C ALA A 108 -3.25 6.10 16.23
N ASN A 109 -4.23 5.32 15.78
CA ASN A 109 -4.11 3.89 15.54
C ASN A 109 -3.71 3.53 14.09
N ILE A 110 -3.29 4.52 13.29
CA ILE A 110 -2.60 4.28 12.01
C ILE A 110 -1.10 4.37 12.25
N GLU A 111 -0.37 3.32 11.88
CA GLU A 111 1.07 3.20 12.11
C GLU A 111 1.87 3.72 10.91
N ILE A 112 1.45 3.35 9.69
CA ILE A 112 2.06 3.76 8.43
C ILE A 112 1.02 3.88 7.32
N ILE A 113 1.17 4.89 6.45
CA ILE A 113 0.44 5.00 5.19
C ILE A 113 1.45 5.15 4.06
N ILE A 114 1.36 4.31 3.04
CA ILE A 114 2.13 4.42 1.80
C ILE A 114 1.16 4.71 0.66
N THR A 115 1.49 5.69 -0.16
CA THR A 115 0.74 6.05 -1.37
C THR A 115 1.70 6.01 -2.54
N THR A 116 1.30 5.45 -3.68
CA THR A 116 2.22 5.21 -4.81
C THR A 116 2.46 6.46 -5.67
N THR A 117 1.61 7.48 -5.52
CA THR A 117 1.72 8.76 -6.23
C THR A 117 1.50 9.94 -5.29
N THR A 118 1.90 11.14 -5.71
CA THR A 118 1.48 12.39 -5.05
C THR A 118 0.01 12.69 -5.34
N ALA A 119 -0.58 13.61 -4.57
CA ALA A 119 -1.94 14.08 -4.82
C ALA A 119 -2.15 14.67 -6.23
N ALA A 120 -1.09 15.16 -6.89
CA ALA A 120 -1.17 15.76 -8.23
C ALA A 120 -0.93 14.76 -9.37
N LYS A 121 -0.51 13.52 -9.08
CA LYS A 121 -0.06 12.56 -10.11
C LYS A 121 -0.99 11.35 -10.24
N SER A 122 -1.14 10.89 -11.47
CA SER A 122 -1.79 9.62 -11.79
C SER A 122 -0.87 8.43 -11.50
N ALA A 123 -1.48 7.25 -11.29
CA ALA A 123 -0.77 5.98 -11.28
C ALA A 123 -0.73 5.41 -12.70
N TYR A 124 0.31 4.66 -13.01
CA TYR A 124 0.54 4.14 -14.35
C TYR A 124 0.37 2.63 -14.37
N PRO A 125 -0.30 2.04 -15.39
CA PRO A 125 -0.39 0.59 -15.52
C PRO A 125 0.98 -0.03 -15.80
N ASP A 126 1.09 -1.32 -15.52
CA ASP A 126 2.19 -2.18 -15.94
C ASP A 126 2.29 -2.21 -17.47
N TRP A 127 3.45 -1.89 -18.04
CA TRP A 127 3.67 -1.68 -19.48
C TRP A 127 4.97 -2.34 -19.96
N ASP A 128 4.94 -3.66 -20.10
CA ASP A 128 6.06 -4.50 -20.54
C ASP A 128 6.59 -4.12 -21.95
N SER A 129 5.76 -3.46 -22.76
CA SER A 129 6.11 -3.07 -24.14
C SER A 129 5.34 -1.85 -24.66
N ALA A 130 5.53 -0.68 -24.05
CA ALA A 130 5.00 0.58 -24.58
C ALA A 130 6.08 1.44 -25.27
N GLY A 131 5.85 1.74 -26.57
CA GLY A 131 6.59 2.78 -27.29
C GLY A 131 8.06 2.49 -27.63
N GLY A 132 8.50 1.22 -27.60
CA GLY A 132 9.89 0.85 -27.88
C GLY A 132 10.85 1.09 -26.72
N SER A 133 10.33 1.28 -25.50
CA SER A 133 11.10 1.48 -24.27
C SER A 133 11.47 0.15 -23.62
N SER A 134 12.59 0.11 -22.90
CA SER A 134 12.97 -1.04 -22.06
C SER A 134 12.26 -0.97 -20.72
N ASP A 135 11.47 -1.99 -20.42
CA ASP A 135 11.03 -2.30 -19.07
C ASP A 135 12.24 -2.73 -18.22
N HIS A 136 12.34 -2.20 -17.01
CA HIS A 136 13.40 -2.50 -16.06
C HIS A 136 13.08 -3.73 -15.20
N ASN A 137 11.83 -4.20 -15.22
CA ASN A 137 11.36 -5.40 -14.56
C ASN A 137 10.28 -6.13 -15.39
N PRO A 138 10.60 -6.63 -16.61
CA PRO A 138 9.64 -7.22 -17.55
C PRO A 138 8.93 -8.51 -17.09
N ASP A 139 9.27 -9.01 -15.91
CA ASP A 139 8.68 -10.21 -15.32
C ASP A 139 7.63 -9.87 -14.23
N ASP A 140 7.43 -8.59 -13.85
CA ASP A 140 6.27 -8.27 -13.03
C ASP A 140 4.96 -8.34 -13.83
N MET A 141 3.87 -8.54 -13.10
CA MET A 141 2.51 -8.66 -13.63
C MET A 141 1.58 -7.65 -12.93
N TYR A 142 2.16 -6.65 -12.28
CA TYR A 142 1.48 -5.74 -11.36
C TYR A 142 1.91 -4.32 -11.68
N VAL A 143 1.07 -3.35 -11.33
CA VAL A 143 1.42 -1.92 -11.42
C VAL A 143 2.84 -1.69 -10.92
N GLU A 144 3.66 -0.99 -11.72
CA GLU A 144 5.13 -0.94 -11.61
C GLU A 144 5.64 -0.80 -10.15
N TRP A 145 5.07 0.11 -9.34
CA TRP A 145 5.47 0.28 -7.93
C TRP A 145 5.10 -0.91 -7.04
N SER A 146 3.92 -1.50 -7.27
CA SER A 146 3.43 -2.66 -6.54
C SER A 146 4.26 -3.91 -6.82
N GLY A 147 4.75 -4.09 -8.06
CA GLY A 147 5.70 -5.16 -8.41
C GLY A 147 6.99 -5.04 -7.62
N ASP A 148 7.63 -3.87 -7.68
CA ASP A 148 8.81 -3.52 -6.89
C ASP A 148 8.62 -3.74 -5.39
N PHE A 149 7.51 -3.27 -4.84
CA PHE A 149 7.20 -3.43 -3.43
C PHE A 149 7.11 -4.89 -3.02
N LEU A 150 6.47 -5.75 -3.82
CA LEU A 150 6.38 -7.17 -3.53
C LEU A 150 7.74 -7.88 -3.60
N GLN A 151 8.62 -7.48 -4.52
CA GLN A 151 9.99 -8.00 -4.54
C GLN A 151 10.76 -7.62 -3.28
N LYS A 152 10.64 -6.37 -2.84
CA LYS A 152 11.28 -5.90 -1.59
C LYS A 152 10.67 -6.53 -0.36
N LEU A 153 9.36 -6.82 -0.39
CA LEU A 153 8.69 -7.58 0.65
C LEU A 153 9.34 -8.96 0.79
N SER A 154 9.47 -9.71 -0.32
CA SER A 154 10.15 -11.02 -0.33
C SER A 154 11.60 -10.94 0.14
N TYR A 155 12.34 -9.92 -0.29
CA TYR A 155 13.73 -9.70 0.10
C TYR A 155 13.85 -9.53 1.62
N TYR A 156 13.10 -8.58 2.20
CA TYR A 156 13.21 -8.25 3.62
C TYR A 156 12.58 -9.29 4.55
N THR A 157 11.72 -10.17 4.05
CA THR A 157 11.17 -11.30 4.82
C THR A 157 12.05 -12.55 4.78
N SER A 158 13.12 -12.57 3.99
CA SER A 158 14.07 -13.68 4.00
C SER A 158 14.90 -13.71 5.29
N ASP A 159 15.33 -14.89 5.72
CA ASP A 159 16.13 -15.07 6.94
C ASP A 159 17.40 -14.21 6.96
N ALA A 160 18.01 -13.99 5.78
CA ALA A 160 19.22 -13.19 5.63
C ALA A 160 18.99 -11.70 5.91
N HIS A 161 17.79 -11.17 5.64
CA HIS A 161 17.49 -9.74 5.70
C HIS A 161 16.47 -9.37 6.79
N TRP A 162 15.77 -10.34 7.37
CA TRP A 162 14.87 -10.11 8.50
C TRP A 162 15.52 -9.39 9.69
N PRO A 163 16.80 -9.64 10.05
CA PRO A 163 17.50 -8.85 11.07
C PRO A 163 17.53 -7.34 10.80
N GLU A 164 17.51 -6.90 9.54
CA GLU A 164 17.46 -5.48 9.20
C GLU A 164 16.12 -4.84 9.56
N VAL A 165 15.02 -5.60 9.44
CA VAL A 165 13.67 -5.18 9.81
C VAL A 165 13.55 -5.12 11.32
N THR A 166 13.94 -6.18 12.01
CA THR A 166 13.81 -6.26 13.48
C THR A 166 14.71 -5.25 14.18
N THR A 167 15.94 -5.04 13.71
CA THR A 167 16.84 -3.99 14.23
C THR A 167 16.24 -2.60 14.06
N TYR A 168 15.64 -2.30 12.90
CA TYR A 168 14.98 -1.02 12.68
C TYR A 168 13.77 -0.84 13.59
N ALA A 169 12.92 -1.87 13.70
CA ALA A 169 11.76 -1.89 14.58
C ALA A 169 12.14 -1.59 16.04
N THR A 170 13.16 -2.28 16.57
CA THR A 170 13.71 -2.04 17.90
C THR A 170 14.26 -0.62 18.05
N SER A 171 15.02 -0.12 17.07
CA SER A 171 15.63 1.22 17.15
C SER A 171 14.60 2.35 17.19
N LYS A 172 13.40 2.11 16.64
CA LYS A 172 12.30 3.08 16.58
C LYS A 172 11.18 2.79 17.59
N SER A 173 11.30 1.72 18.37
CA SER A 173 10.25 1.25 19.29
C SER A 173 8.89 1.07 18.60
N ILE A 174 8.90 0.47 17.40
CA ILE A 174 7.71 0.17 16.60
C ILE A 174 7.59 -1.34 16.35
N ASP A 175 6.44 -1.77 15.86
CA ASP A 175 6.22 -3.17 15.46
C ASP A 175 6.98 -3.53 14.18
N GLN A 176 7.17 -4.84 13.94
CA GLN A 176 7.95 -5.35 12.80
C GLN A 176 7.26 -5.11 11.45
N LEU A 177 5.92 -5.14 11.37
CA LEU A 177 5.18 -4.89 10.12
C LEU A 177 5.40 -3.47 9.56
N PRO A 178 5.19 -2.38 10.32
CA PRO A 178 5.44 -1.03 9.80
C PRO A 178 6.93 -0.80 9.49
N ALA A 179 7.84 -1.43 10.25
CA ALA A 179 9.26 -1.44 9.92
C ALA A 179 9.56 -2.14 8.58
N LEU A 180 8.94 -3.30 8.32
CA LEU A 180 9.05 -4.04 7.07
C LEU A 180 8.57 -3.19 5.90
N PHE A 181 7.37 -2.60 6.00
CA PHE A 181 6.80 -1.77 4.94
C PHE A 181 7.62 -0.50 4.70
N TYR A 182 8.14 0.13 5.76
CA TYR A 182 9.03 1.27 5.64
C TYR A 182 10.35 0.92 4.92
N LYS A 183 10.96 -0.23 5.26
CA LYS A 183 12.17 -0.74 4.59
C LYS A 183 11.90 -1.02 3.12
N CYS A 184 10.79 -1.70 2.81
CA CYS A 184 10.34 -1.93 1.43
C CYS A 184 10.23 -0.60 0.69
N TYR A 185 9.43 0.35 1.21
CA TYR A 185 9.28 1.69 0.65
C TYR A 185 10.63 2.38 0.40
N LYS A 186 11.51 2.46 1.39
CA LYS A 186 12.81 3.15 1.27
C LYS A 186 13.76 2.49 0.28
N SER A 187 13.64 1.18 0.08
CA SER A 187 14.46 0.44 -0.88
C SER A 187 13.98 0.57 -2.33
N ILE A 188 12.73 0.99 -2.53
CA ILE A 188 12.21 1.36 -3.84
C ILE A 188 12.71 2.77 -4.15
N LYS A 189 13.45 2.89 -5.24
CA LYS A 189 13.96 4.17 -5.70
C LYS A 189 12.76 5.04 -6.11
N GLY A 190 12.74 6.31 -5.68
CA GLY A 190 11.54 7.18 -5.72
C GLY A 190 10.98 7.55 -4.34
N ALA A 191 11.33 6.81 -3.28
CA ALA A 191 11.00 7.16 -1.89
C ALA A 191 11.64 8.49 -1.38
N SER A 192 12.59 9.04 -2.15
CA SER A 192 13.15 10.39 -2.03
C SER A 192 13.57 10.82 -3.45
N PRO A 193 12.90 11.79 -4.09
CA PRO A 193 13.14 12.11 -5.50
C PRO A 193 14.55 12.67 -5.68
N SER A 194 15.43 11.91 -6.33
CA SER A 194 16.71 12.42 -6.84
C SER A 194 16.52 12.89 -8.29
N THR A 195 17.24 13.95 -8.67
CA THR A 195 17.24 14.51 -10.04
C THR A 195 17.99 13.65 -11.07
N THR A 196 18.57 12.52 -10.65
CA THR A 196 19.34 11.59 -11.50
C THR A 196 18.86 10.14 -11.37
N SER A 197 17.65 9.93 -10.88
CA SER A 197 17.27 8.67 -10.24
C SER A 197 16.33 7.80 -11.09
N LEU A 198 16.94 6.88 -11.85
CA LEU A 198 16.34 5.63 -12.37
C LEU A 198 15.68 4.80 -11.27
N THR A 199 14.42 5.02 -10.95
CA THR A 199 13.66 3.99 -10.23
C THR A 199 13.74 2.67 -11.04
N LEU A 200 13.49 1.50 -10.45
CA LEU A 200 13.18 0.34 -11.31
C LEU A 200 11.86 0.57 -12.11
N THR A 201 11.21 1.71 -11.88
CA THR A 201 9.94 2.20 -12.45
C THR A 201 10.09 3.57 -13.14
N GLU A 202 11.26 3.87 -13.71
CA GLU A 202 11.48 5.13 -14.44
C GLU A 202 11.32 4.85 -15.93
N ARG A 203 10.28 5.45 -16.53
CA ARG A 203 10.10 5.44 -17.99
C ARG A 203 11.15 6.35 -18.63
N SER A 204 12.09 5.76 -19.37
CA SER A 204 13.15 6.50 -20.08
C SER A 204 12.63 7.50 -21.13
N VAL A 205 11.36 7.43 -21.55
CA VAL A 205 10.84 8.24 -22.68
C VAL A 205 9.71 9.22 -22.32
N ALA A 206 9.27 9.31 -21.05
CA ALA A 206 8.10 10.15 -20.71
C ALA A 206 8.17 10.94 -19.39
N GLY A 207 9.32 11.00 -18.70
CA GLY A 207 9.47 11.78 -17.45
C GLY A 207 8.43 11.46 -16.36
N SER A 208 7.77 10.31 -16.47
CA SER A 208 6.59 9.93 -15.69
C SER A 208 7.02 9.11 -14.49
N ILE A 209 7.72 9.75 -13.56
CA ILE A 209 8.15 9.14 -12.29
C ILE A 209 6.95 9.06 -11.35
N GLN A 210 6.56 7.84 -10.93
CA GLN A 210 5.69 7.66 -9.77
C GLN A 210 6.41 8.24 -8.54
N GLN A 211 5.74 9.18 -7.86
CA GLN A 211 6.31 9.88 -6.71
C GLN A 211 5.57 9.40 -5.46
N PRO A 212 5.96 8.26 -4.90
CA PRO A 212 5.26 7.72 -3.75
C PRO A 212 5.46 8.63 -2.53
N MET A 213 4.44 8.72 -1.69
CA MET A 213 4.50 9.45 -0.42
C MET A 213 4.27 8.51 0.75
N ILE A 214 4.80 8.88 1.90
CA ILE A 214 4.68 8.11 3.13
C ILE A 214 4.27 9.00 4.30
N PHE A 215 3.42 8.46 5.16
CA PHE A 215 3.25 8.90 6.53
C PHE A 215 3.72 7.79 7.47
N THR A 216 4.48 8.17 8.50
CA THR A 216 4.85 7.31 9.63
C THR A 216 4.42 7.98 10.92
N LYS A 217 3.90 7.21 11.87
CA LYS A 217 3.58 7.69 13.21
C LYS A 217 4.83 8.00 14.04
N TRP A 218 5.96 7.38 13.69
CA TRP A 218 7.26 7.61 14.32
C TRP A 218 8.14 8.53 13.46
N THR A 219 9.18 9.09 14.07
CA THR A 219 10.22 9.84 13.37
C THR A 219 11.18 8.88 12.65
N PRO A 220 11.26 8.93 11.30
CA PRO A 220 12.02 7.98 10.47
C PRO A 220 13.49 7.80 10.82
#